data_AF-A0A352RB91-F1
#
_entry.id   AF-A0A352RB91-F1
#
_cell.length_a   1.000
_cell.length_b   1.000
_cell.length_c   1.000
_cell.angle_alpha   90.00
_cell.angle_beta   90.00
_cell.angle_gamma   90.00
#
_symmetry.space_group_name_H-M   'P 1'
#
loop_
_entity.id
_entity.type
_entity.pdbx_description
1 polymer ?
#
loop_
_entity_poly.entity_id
_entity_poly.type
_entity_poly.pdbx_seq_one_letter_code
_entity_poly.pdbx_strand_id
1 'polypeptide(L)'
;MNPTEIQNYIETIKKLILEYSPKFVVAIIILVVGLWATSFITKTAKKVMIKRNVELTLSNFIGNLIFWTLRVLLFVTVISKLGIETSAFVTILGAAGLAIGLSLQGSLSNFAGGILIILFKPFRLGDTIEAHGEIGKVDEILIFSTRLITATNQVIYIPNGILSNGKIKNYSQLGIRRADLVLKTNYDSNFPLIKTSILNFSSSHDLVLQDPKPEILVTDLSETTIVFTVKVWTNNNDYPKVTSDILEFSKNEISL
;
A
#
# COMPACT_ATOMS: atom_id res chain seq x y z
N MET A 1 12.24 34.35 -68.66
CA MET A 1 11.17 33.92 -67.75
C MET A 1 9.89 34.52 -68.31
N ASN A 2 8.95 33.70 -68.79
CA ASN A 2 7.77 34.22 -69.46
C ASN A 2 6.88 34.99 -68.45
N PRO A 3 6.27 36.14 -68.83
CA PRO A 3 5.42 36.92 -67.92
C PRO A 3 4.27 36.11 -67.30
N THR A 4 3.76 35.13 -68.03
CA THR A 4 2.73 34.16 -67.62
C THR A 4 3.23 33.16 -66.57
N GLU A 5 4.50 32.75 -66.62
CA GLU A 5 5.10 31.88 -65.60
C GLU A 5 5.23 32.63 -64.28
N ILE A 6 5.68 33.90 -64.32
CA ILE A 6 5.81 34.76 -63.14
C ILE A 6 4.43 34.99 -62.49
N GLN A 7 3.37 35.22 -63.28
CA GLN A 7 2.01 35.34 -62.77
C GLN A 7 1.52 34.04 -62.10
N ASN A 8 1.77 32.89 -62.71
CA ASN A 8 1.42 31.59 -62.12
C ASN A 8 2.16 31.30 -60.80
N TYR A 9 3.43 31.69 -60.68
CA TYR A 9 4.16 31.61 -59.41
C TYR A 9 3.56 32.54 -58.35
N ILE A 10 3.21 33.78 -58.71
CA ILE A 10 2.59 34.73 -57.77
C ILE A 10 1.22 34.24 -57.29
N GLU A 11 0.39 33.67 -58.16
CA GLU A 11 -0.90 33.11 -57.76
C GLU A 11 -0.76 31.87 -56.87
N THR A 12 0.21 31.01 -57.17
CA THR A 12 0.51 29.83 -56.36
C THR A 12 0.98 30.23 -54.96
N ILE A 13 1.88 31.22 -54.86
CA ILE A 13 2.37 31.77 -53.59
C ILE A 13 1.22 32.44 -52.81
N LYS A 14 0.37 33.24 -53.46
CA LYS A 14 -0.79 33.86 -52.80
C LYS A 14 -1.78 32.83 -52.26
N LYS A 15 -2.04 31.76 -53.01
CA LYS A 15 -2.92 30.67 -52.60
C LYS A 15 -2.35 29.91 -51.40
N LEU A 16 -1.06 29.59 -51.41
CA LEU A 16 -0.34 29.00 -50.27
C LEU A 16 -0.38 29.91 -49.04
N ILE A 17 -0.14 31.21 -49.19
CA ILE A 17 -0.19 32.16 -48.07
C ILE A 17 -1.62 32.23 -47.49
N LEU A 18 -2.65 32.36 -48.32
CA LEU A 18 -4.04 32.45 -47.84
C LEU A 18 -4.52 31.16 -47.16
N GLU A 19 -4.04 30.00 -47.60
CA GLU A 19 -4.43 28.71 -47.05
C GLU A 19 -3.72 28.36 -45.73
N TYR A 20 -2.44 28.73 -45.59
CA TYR A 20 -1.63 28.37 -44.42
C TYR A 20 -1.54 29.48 -43.35
N SER A 21 -1.75 30.76 -43.70
CA SER A 21 -1.69 31.87 -42.73
C SER A 21 -2.71 31.73 -41.59
N PRO A 22 -3.99 31.38 -41.83
CA PRO A 22 -4.96 31.21 -40.73
C PRO A 22 -4.58 30.08 -39.78
N LYS A 23 -4.07 28.95 -40.30
CA LYS A 23 -3.60 27.80 -39.51
C LYS A 23 -2.43 28.19 -38.62
N PHE A 24 -1.49 28.97 -39.16
CA PHE A 24 -0.34 29.48 -38.44
C PHE A 24 -0.74 30.45 -37.30
N VAL A 25 -1.66 31.38 -37.58
CA VAL A 25 -2.18 32.32 -36.56
C VAL A 25 -2.89 31.56 -35.43
N VAL A 26 -3.76 30.59 -35.76
CA VAL A 26 -4.45 29.76 -34.76
C VAL A 26 -3.44 28.94 -33.95
N ALA A 27 -2.41 28.37 -34.58
CA ALA A 27 -1.36 27.63 -33.88
C ALA A 27 -0.59 28.50 -32.90
N ILE A 28 -0.27 29.74 -33.26
CA ILE A 28 0.37 30.72 -32.36
C ILE A 28 -0.55 31.07 -31.19
N ILE A 29 -1.84 31.32 -31.44
CA ILE A 29 -2.80 31.62 -30.38
C ILE A 29 -2.88 30.45 -29.39
N ILE A 30 -3.00 29.22 -29.89
CA ILE A 30 -3.01 28.01 -29.06
C ILE A 30 -1.72 27.88 -28.26
N LEU A 31 -0.57 28.13 -28.87
CA LEU A 31 0.72 28.06 -28.17
C LEU A 31 0.80 29.08 -27.03
N VAL A 32 0.46 30.34 -27.28
CA VAL A 32 0.53 31.40 -26.27
C VAL A 32 -0.47 31.15 -25.13
N VAL A 33 -1.73 30.89 -25.47
CA VAL A 33 -2.77 30.62 -24.47
C VAL A 33 -2.45 29.32 -23.71
N GLY A 34 -1.96 28.30 -24.40
CA GLY A 34 -1.58 27.03 -23.81
C GLY A 34 -0.39 27.15 -22.85
N LEU A 35 0.67 27.88 -23.21
CA LEU A 35 1.82 28.10 -22.33
C LEU A 35 1.42 28.86 -21.06
N TRP A 36 0.51 29.83 -21.19
CA TRP A 36 -0.09 30.51 -20.05
C TRP A 36 -0.94 29.56 -19.20
N ALA A 37 -1.84 28.79 -19.81
CA ALA A 37 -2.74 27.85 -19.14
C ALA A 37 -1.97 26.74 -18.40
N THR A 38 -0.97 26.12 -19.05
CA THR A 38 -0.11 25.11 -18.42
C THR A 38 0.59 25.66 -17.19
N SER A 39 1.18 26.86 -17.30
CA SER A 39 1.84 27.52 -16.18
C SER A 39 0.86 27.85 -15.05
N PHE A 40 -0.36 28.28 -15.38
CA PHE A 40 -1.42 28.56 -14.42
C PHE A 40 -1.88 27.29 -13.67
N ILE A 41 -2.14 26.21 -14.41
CA ILE A 41 -2.57 24.92 -13.85
C ILE A 41 -1.49 24.35 -12.92
N THR A 42 -0.23 24.30 -13.37
CA THR A 42 0.87 23.78 -12.54
C THR A 42 1.07 24.60 -11.27
N LYS A 43 1.05 25.94 -11.36
CA LYS A 43 1.17 26.82 -10.18
C LYS A 43 0.01 26.61 -9.20
N THR A 44 -1.20 26.48 -9.72
CA THR A 44 -2.40 26.26 -8.92
C THR A 44 -2.35 24.89 -8.22
N ALA A 45 -2.02 23.83 -8.95
CA ALA A 45 -1.86 22.49 -8.40
C ALA A 45 -0.82 22.48 -7.27
N LYS A 46 0.36 23.10 -7.48
CA LYS A 46 1.40 23.21 -6.45
C LYS A 46 0.93 23.98 -5.22
N LYS A 47 0.22 25.10 -5.40
CA LYS A 47 -0.34 25.90 -4.31
C LYS A 47 -1.37 25.11 -3.49
N VAL A 48 -2.21 24.31 -4.16
CA VAL A 48 -3.19 23.44 -3.49
C VAL A 48 -2.50 22.35 -2.68
N MET A 49 -1.48 21.69 -3.24
CA MET A 49 -0.71 20.66 -2.54
C MET A 49 -0.03 21.21 -1.27
N ILE A 50 0.65 22.37 -1.39
CA ILE A 50 1.28 23.03 -0.24
C ILE A 50 0.23 23.42 0.81
N LYS A 51 -0.92 23.96 0.40
CA LYS A 51 -2.01 24.32 1.32
C LYS A 51 -2.58 23.10 2.06
N ARG A 52 -2.48 21.90 1.49
CA ARG A 52 -2.91 20.64 2.11
C ARG A 52 -1.80 19.93 2.89
N ASN A 53 -0.69 20.62 3.18
CA ASN A 53 0.47 20.05 3.90
C ASN A 53 1.03 18.79 3.23
N VAL A 54 0.96 18.71 1.90
CA VAL A 54 1.69 17.69 1.15
C VAL A 54 3.18 18.02 1.24
N GLU A 55 4.00 17.00 1.46
CA GLU A 55 5.46 17.15 1.54
C GLU A 55 6.03 17.84 0.28
N LEU A 56 7.07 18.65 0.47
CA LEU A 56 7.58 19.57 -0.56
C LEU A 56 8.16 18.83 -1.76
N THR A 57 8.88 17.74 -1.52
CA THR A 57 9.49 16.88 -2.55
C THR A 57 8.40 16.23 -3.41
N LEU A 58 7.36 15.66 -2.80
CA LEU A 58 6.22 15.10 -3.51
C LEU A 58 5.46 16.16 -4.33
N SER A 59 5.23 17.33 -3.73
CA SER A 59 4.56 18.45 -4.41
C SER A 59 5.36 18.94 -5.64
N ASN A 60 6.69 18.98 -5.53
CA ASN A 60 7.57 19.31 -6.65
C ASN A 60 7.55 18.24 -7.73
N PHE A 61 7.59 16.96 -7.36
CA PHE A 61 7.54 15.83 -8.29
C PHE A 61 6.24 15.83 -9.11
N ILE A 62 5.08 15.88 -8.44
CA ILE A 62 3.77 15.91 -9.10
C ILE A 62 3.62 17.18 -9.95
N GLY A 63 4.08 18.32 -9.44
CA GLY A 63 4.05 19.59 -10.18
C GLY A 63 4.86 19.52 -11.49
N ASN A 64 6.07 18.96 -11.44
CA ASN A 64 6.92 18.78 -12.62
C ASN A 64 6.30 17.79 -13.61
N LEU A 65 5.69 16.71 -13.13
CA LEU A 65 5.00 15.74 -13.97
C LEU A 65 3.84 16.39 -14.73
N ILE A 66 2.94 17.11 -14.03
CA ILE A 66 1.83 17.86 -14.64
C ILE A 66 2.37 18.86 -15.67
N PHE A 67 3.41 19.61 -15.32
CA PHE A 67 4.01 20.62 -16.19
C PHE A 67 4.50 20.03 -17.52
N TRP A 68 5.29 18.95 -17.46
CA TRP A 68 5.84 18.33 -18.66
C TRP A 68 4.77 17.64 -19.49
N THR A 69 3.85 16.90 -18.87
CA THR A 69 2.74 16.24 -19.58
C THR A 69 1.89 17.25 -20.36
N LEU A 70 1.45 18.33 -19.71
CA LEU A 70 0.62 19.34 -20.36
C LEU A 70 1.36 20.05 -21.51
N ARG A 71 2.67 20.30 -21.37
CA ARG A 71 3.47 20.92 -22.44
C ARG A 71 3.66 19.99 -23.62
N VAL A 72 3.93 18.70 -23.41
CA VAL A 72 4.01 17.74 -24.50
C VAL A 72 2.70 17.70 -25.28
N LEU A 73 1.56 17.62 -24.60
CA LEU A 73 0.24 17.65 -25.24
C LEU A 73 -0.02 18.95 -26.02
N LEU A 74 0.38 20.10 -25.45
CA LEU A 74 0.30 21.39 -26.12
C LEU A 74 1.12 21.41 -27.41
N PHE A 75 2.40 20.99 -27.37
CA PHE A 75 3.26 20.98 -28.56
C PHE A 75 2.72 20.07 -29.66
N VAL A 76 2.25 18.87 -29.30
CA VAL A 76 1.62 17.95 -30.26
C VAL A 76 0.39 18.60 -30.89
N THR A 77 -0.44 19.30 -30.10
CA THR A 77 -1.63 20.00 -30.61
C THR A 77 -1.26 21.14 -31.57
N VAL A 78 -0.23 21.92 -31.26
CA VAL A 78 0.27 23.01 -32.11
C VAL A 78 0.81 22.47 -33.42
N ILE A 79 1.64 21.42 -33.39
CA ILE A 79 2.20 20.77 -34.59
C ILE A 79 1.08 20.21 -35.48
N SER A 80 0.08 19.56 -34.89
CA SER A 80 -1.09 19.05 -35.60
C SER A 80 -1.86 20.17 -36.33
N LYS A 81 -2.02 21.34 -35.69
CA LYS A 81 -2.70 22.49 -36.29
C LYS A 81 -1.93 23.13 -37.45
N LEU A 82 -0.61 22.98 -37.48
CA LEU A 82 0.20 23.39 -38.64
C LEU A 82 0.06 22.45 -39.85
N GLY A 83 -0.72 21.36 -39.72
CA GLY A 83 -0.93 20.37 -40.79
C GLY A 83 0.21 19.35 -40.91
N ILE A 84 1.10 19.30 -39.92
CA ILE A 84 2.15 18.28 -39.83
C ILE A 84 1.50 17.00 -39.26
N GLU A 85 1.82 15.87 -39.88
CA GLU A 85 1.35 14.58 -39.40
C GLU A 85 1.97 14.26 -38.03
N THR A 86 1.14 14.20 -36.99
CA THR A 86 1.59 13.92 -35.61
C THR A 86 1.55 12.45 -35.23
N SER A 87 1.15 11.56 -36.14
CA SER A 87 1.00 10.11 -35.89
C SER A 87 2.30 9.52 -35.33
N ALA A 88 3.43 9.75 -35.99
CA ALA A 88 4.75 9.28 -35.55
C ALA A 88 5.15 9.82 -34.17
N PHE A 89 4.88 11.10 -33.90
CA PHE A 89 5.15 11.70 -32.59
C PHE A 89 4.29 11.07 -31.48
N VAL A 90 3.00 10.86 -31.75
CA VAL A 90 2.09 10.20 -30.80
C VAL A 90 2.52 8.76 -30.55
N THR A 91 2.95 8.03 -31.57
CA THR A 91 3.49 6.66 -31.43
C THR A 91 4.73 6.63 -30.52
N ILE A 92 5.71 7.51 -30.77
CA ILE A 92 6.94 7.58 -29.96
C ILE A 92 6.62 7.98 -28.52
N LEU A 93 5.77 8.99 -28.33
CA LEU A 93 5.36 9.46 -27.01
C LEU A 93 4.54 8.39 -26.25
N GLY A 94 3.68 7.65 -26.96
CA GLY A 94 2.93 6.53 -26.42
C GLY A 94 3.85 5.39 -25.97
N ALA A 95 4.83 5.02 -26.80
CA ALA A 95 5.83 4.01 -26.46
C ALA A 95 6.70 4.45 -25.26
N ALA A 96 7.18 5.69 -25.25
CA ALA A 96 7.93 6.25 -24.14
C ALA A 96 7.10 6.32 -22.85
N GLY A 97 5.84 6.74 -22.96
CA GLY A 97 4.89 6.78 -21.84
C GLY A 97 4.61 5.39 -21.26
N LEU A 98 4.43 4.37 -22.12
CA LEU A 98 4.29 2.98 -21.69
C LEU A 98 5.55 2.49 -20.98
N ALA A 99 6.74 2.74 -21.54
CA ALA A 99 8.00 2.34 -20.93
C ALA A 99 8.21 2.97 -19.54
N ILE A 100 7.95 4.28 -19.41
CA ILE A 100 8.00 4.98 -18.11
C ILE A 100 6.94 4.41 -17.15
N GLY A 101 5.72 4.18 -17.63
CA GLY A 101 4.62 3.63 -16.82
C GLY A 101 4.93 2.25 -16.28
N LEU A 102 5.47 1.35 -17.11
CA LEU A 102 5.91 0.01 -16.72
C LEU A 102 7.09 0.08 -15.73
N SER A 103 8.03 1.01 -15.95
CA SER A 103 9.13 1.24 -15.01
C SER A 103 8.66 1.72 -13.64
N LEU A 104 7.60 2.54 -13.58
CA LEU A 104 7.04 3.10 -12.35
C LEU A 104 5.91 2.25 -11.75
N GLN A 105 5.54 1.13 -12.38
CA GLN A 105 4.39 0.32 -11.97
C GLN A 105 4.49 -0.13 -10.50
N GLY A 106 5.67 -0.55 -10.04
CA GLY A 106 5.91 -0.97 -8.66
C GLY A 106 5.73 0.18 -7.66
N SER A 107 6.33 1.34 -7.92
CA SER A 107 6.20 2.52 -7.06
C SER A 107 4.75 3.04 -6.99
N LEU A 108 4.04 3.02 -8.12
CA LEU A 108 2.64 3.45 -8.18
C LEU A 108 1.72 2.49 -7.45
N SER A 109 1.97 1.17 -7.54
CA SER A 109 1.29 0.14 -6.76
C SER A 109 1.46 0.38 -5.25
N ASN A 110 2.68 0.69 -4.81
CA ASN A 110 2.96 1.01 -3.41
C ASN A 110 2.26 2.29 -2.95
N PHE A 111 2.26 3.34 -3.78
CA PHE A 111 1.53 4.56 -3.49
C PHE A 111 0.03 4.32 -3.31
N ALA A 112 -0.58 3.61 -4.26
CA ALA A 112 -1.99 3.25 -4.20
C ALA A 112 -2.29 2.39 -2.96
N GLY A 113 -1.43 1.41 -2.65
CA GLY A 113 -1.54 0.59 -1.44
C GLY A 113 -1.51 1.42 -0.17
N GLY A 114 -0.66 2.45 -0.09
CA GLY A 114 -0.61 3.37 1.05
C GLY A 114 -1.92 4.12 1.24
N ILE A 115 -2.50 4.64 0.15
CA ILE A 115 -3.82 5.29 0.17
C ILE A 115 -4.92 4.33 0.66
N LEU A 116 -4.94 3.10 0.16
CA LEU A 116 -5.92 2.08 0.55
C LEU A 116 -5.82 1.74 2.04
N ILE A 117 -4.61 1.59 2.58
CA ILE A 117 -4.37 1.36 4.01
C ILE A 117 -4.92 2.52 4.84
N ILE A 118 -4.66 3.76 4.44
CA ILE A 118 -5.14 4.95 5.18
C ILE A 118 -6.67 5.07 5.12
N LEU A 119 -7.27 4.75 3.97
CA LEU A 119 -8.72 4.87 3.75
C LEU A 119 -9.51 3.79 4.48
N PHE A 120 -9.13 2.53 4.30
CA PHE A 120 -9.86 1.37 4.85
C PHE A 120 -9.38 0.96 6.24
N LYS A 121 -8.18 1.38 6.65
CA LYS A 121 -7.58 1.12 7.97
C LYS A 121 -7.66 -0.35 8.41
N PRO A 122 -7.15 -1.32 7.61
CA PRO A 122 -7.05 -2.71 8.04
C PRO A 122 -6.15 -2.88 9.28
N PHE A 123 -5.27 -1.91 9.52
CA PHE A 123 -4.48 -1.75 10.74
C PHE A 123 -4.18 -0.26 10.95
N ARG A 124 -3.72 0.08 12.15
CA ARG A 124 -3.40 1.45 12.58
C ARG A 124 -1.99 1.52 13.15
N LEU A 125 -1.49 2.75 13.31
CA LEU A 125 -0.27 3.00 14.07
C LEU A 125 -0.42 2.39 15.47
N GLY A 126 0.57 1.61 15.88
CA GLY A 126 0.62 0.90 17.15
C GLY A 126 0.04 -0.53 17.13
N ASP A 127 -0.62 -0.96 16.05
CA ASP A 127 -1.13 -2.32 15.94
C ASP A 127 0.01 -3.33 15.71
N THR A 128 -0.05 -4.49 16.34
CA THR A 128 0.82 -5.63 16.02
C THR A 128 0.17 -6.44 14.91
N ILE A 129 0.87 -6.56 13.78
CA ILE A 129 0.39 -7.29 12.60
C ILE A 129 1.39 -8.38 12.19
N GLU A 130 0.86 -9.45 11.59
CA GLU A 130 1.65 -10.41 10.79
C GLU A 130 1.33 -10.19 9.31
N ALA A 131 2.36 -9.91 8.52
CA ALA A 131 2.26 -9.82 7.07
C ALA A 131 3.54 -10.36 6.43
N HIS A 132 3.39 -11.17 5.37
CA HIS A 132 4.53 -11.73 4.63
C HIS A 132 5.52 -12.52 5.50
N GLY A 133 5.02 -13.19 6.54
CA GLY A 133 5.85 -13.97 7.48
C GLY A 133 6.52 -13.13 8.56
N GLU A 134 6.44 -11.80 8.48
CA GLU A 134 7.01 -10.89 9.46
C GLU A 134 5.95 -10.44 10.47
N ILE A 135 6.31 -10.42 11.76
CA ILE A 135 5.47 -9.95 12.85
C ILE A 135 6.10 -8.71 13.46
N GLY A 136 5.34 -7.63 13.55
CA GLY A 136 5.82 -6.40 14.19
C GLY A 136 4.71 -5.42 14.50
N LYS A 137 5.03 -4.48 15.39
CA LYS A 137 4.19 -3.34 15.72
C LYS A 137 4.34 -2.27 14.66
N VAL A 138 3.22 -1.77 14.12
CA VAL A 138 3.21 -0.69 13.14
C VAL A 138 3.69 0.59 13.82
N ASP A 139 4.83 1.10 13.36
CA ASP A 139 5.44 2.32 13.87
C ASP A 139 5.05 3.53 13.02
N GLU A 140 5.12 3.40 11.70
CA GLU A 140 4.79 4.48 10.76
C GLU A 140 4.26 3.92 9.43
N ILE A 141 3.32 4.62 8.80
CA ILE A 141 2.84 4.32 7.44
C ILE A 141 3.37 5.42 6.52
N LEU A 142 4.44 5.11 5.77
CA LEU A 142 5.05 6.02 4.80
C LEU A 142 4.32 5.93 3.45
N ILE A 143 4.70 6.79 2.50
CA ILE A 143 4.05 6.88 1.18
C ILE A 143 4.15 5.55 0.41
N PHE A 144 5.30 4.87 0.44
CA PHE A 144 5.55 3.64 -0.33
C PHE A 144 5.72 2.38 0.52
N SER A 145 5.91 2.52 1.83
CA SER A 145 6.14 1.39 2.73
C SER A 145 5.55 1.64 4.11
N THR A 146 5.34 0.57 4.86
CA THR A 146 4.98 0.62 6.26
C THR A 146 6.18 0.14 7.08
N ARG A 147 6.51 0.89 8.11
CA ARG A 147 7.59 0.58 9.05
C ARG A 147 7.03 -0.20 10.23
N LEU A 148 7.55 -1.40 10.45
CA LEU A 148 7.23 -2.26 11.58
C LEU A 148 8.43 -2.35 12.53
N ILE A 149 8.17 -2.47 13.82
CA ILE A 149 9.18 -2.77 14.85
C ILE A 149 8.88 -4.16 15.41
N THR A 150 9.82 -5.08 15.28
CA THR A 150 9.69 -6.45 15.82
C THR A 150 9.83 -6.46 17.35
N ALA A 151 9.42 -7.57 17.98
CA ALA A 151 9.64 -7.78 19.42
C ALA A 151 11.14 -7.78 19.81
N THR A 152 12.02 -8.09 18.85
CA THR A 152 13.49 -8.07 18.99
C THR A 152 14.10 -6.69 18.68
N ASN A 153 13.27 -5.64 18.59
CA ASN A 153 13.69 -4.26 18.31
C ASN A 153 14.39 -4.08 16.95
N GLN A 154 13.99 -4.84 15.93
CA GLN A 154 14.44 -4.68 14.55
C GLN A 154 13.39 -3.90 13.76
N VAL A 155 13.85 -3.07 12.82
CA VAL A 155 12.97 -2.30 11.94
C VAL A 155 12.80 -3.04 10.62
N ILE A 156 11.55 -3.27 10.21
CA ILE A 156 11.19 -3.90 8.94
C ILE A 156 10.40 -2.90 8.11
N TYR A 157 10.78 -2.70 6.86
CA TYR A 157 10.02 -1.90 5.90
C TYR A 157 9.32 -2.83 4.91
N ILE A 158 7.99 -2.86 4.95
CA ILE A 158 7.18 -3.65 4.00
C ILE A 158 6.54 -2.70 2.99
N PRO A 159 6.71 -2.91 1.67
CA PRO A 159 6.05 -2.12 0.65
C PRO A 159 4.53 -2.12 0.81
N ASN A 160 3.91 -0.95 0.70
CA ASN A 160 2.47 -0.81 0.95
C ASN A 160 1.59 -1.59 -0.03
N GLY A 161 2.03 -1.74 -1.29
CA GLY A 161 1.28 -2.49 -2.31
C GLY A 161 1.21 -3.97 -1.98
N ILE A 162 2.23 -4.49 -1.29
CA ILE A 162 2.28 -5.86 -0.80
C ILE A 162 1.30 -6.05 0.37
N LEU A 163 1.23 -5.06 1.28
CA LEU A 163 0.30 -5.08 2.40
C LEU A 163 -1.15 -4.92 1.96
N SER A 164 -1.45 -4.02 1.04
CA SER A 164 -2.83 -3.75 0.61
C SER A 164 -3.46 -4.89 -0.19
N ASN A 165 -2.63 -5.69 -0.87
CA ASN A 165 -3.09 -6.82 -1.69
C ASN A 165 -2.96 -8.18 -0.98
N GLY A 166 -2.18 -8.24 0.10
CA GLY A 166 -1.86 -9.46 0.82
C GLY A 166 -2.79 -9.75 1.99
N LYS A 167 -2.68 -10.97 2.53
CA LYS A 167 -3.30 -11.33 3.81
C LYS A 167 -2.56 -10.64 4.95
N ILE A 168 -3.31 -9.93 5.79
CA ILE A 168 -2.81 -9.33 7.03
C ILE A 168 -3.53 -9.99 8.20
N LYS A 169 -2.78 -10.48 9.19
CA LYS A 169 -3.37 -10.83 10.50
C LYS A 169 -3.11 -9.67 11.45
N ASN A 170 -4.18 -9.07 11.97
CA ASN A 170 -4.06 -8.02 12.98
C ASN A 170 -4.34 -8.63 14.35
N TYR A 171 -3.36 -8.58 15.25
CA TYR A 171 -3.52 -9.08 16.61
C TYR A 171 -4.11 -8.03 17.55
N SER A 172 -3.95 -6.74 17.25
CA SER A 172 -4.32 -5.64 18.13
C SER A 172 -5.78 -5.21 18.01
N GLN A 173 -6.39 -5.35 16.82
CA GLN A 173 -7.69 -4.75 16.51
C GLN A 173 -8.84 -5.22 17.43
N LEU A 174 -8.82 -6.49 17.87
CA LEU A 174 -9.86 -7.05 18.75
C LEU A 174 -9.54 -6.91 20.25
N GLY A 175 -8.34 -6.44 20.62
CA GLY A 175 -7.93 -6.22 22.02
C GLY A 175 -7.65 -7.48 22.85
N ILE A 176 -8.33 -8.58 22.56
CA ILE A 176 -8.19 -9.88 23.21
C ILE A 176 -7.70 -10.94 22.24
N ARG A 177 -6.98 -11.94 22.76
CA ARG A 177 -6.44 -13.05 21.98
C ARG A 177 -6.58 -14.37 22.74
N ARG A 178 -6.86 -15.45 21.99
CA ARG A 178 -6.85 -16.81 22.50
C ARG A 178 -5.44 -17.41 22.39
N ALA A 179 -4.96 -18.01 23.47
CA ALA A 179 -3.81 -18.89 23.46
C ALA A 179 -4.27 -20.34 23.37
N ASP A 180 -3.69 -21.07 22.42
CA ASP A 180 -3.90 -22.51 22.24
C ASP A 180 -2.60 -23.22 22.66
N LEU A 181 -2.55 -23.70 23.89
CA LEU A 181 -1.37 -24.35 24.48
C LEU A 181 -1.50 -25.86 24.33
N VAL A 182 -0.67 -26.46 23.46
CA VAL A 182 -0.68 -27.90 23.21
C VAL A 182 0.21 -28.60 24.23
N LEU A 183 -0.40 -29.49 25.02
CA LEU A 183 0.24 -30.28 26.05
C LEU A 183 0.07 -31.77 25.77
N LYS A 184 0.94 -32.58 26.38
CA LYS A 184 1.00 -34.03 26.18
C LYS A 184 1.19 -34.73 27.52
N THR A 185 0.49 -35.83 27.73
CA THR A 185 0.63 -36.68 28.92
C THR A 185 0.55 -38.15 28.52
N ASN A 186 1.09 -39.06 29.34
CA ASN A 186 0.99 -40.50 29.11
C ASN A 186 -0.37 -41.04 29.55
N TYR A 187 -0.74 -42.24 29.08
CA TYR A 187 -1.97 -42.91 29.52
C TYR A 187 -1.94 -43.36 30.98
N ASP A 188 -0.76 -43.60 31.52
CA ASP A 188 -0.57 -43.99 32.92
C ASP A 188 -0.83 -42.83 33.90
N SER A 189 -0.81 -41.58 33.40
CA SER A 189 -1.07 -40.39 34.19
C SER A 189 -2.58 -40.23 34.45
N ASN A 190 -2.95 -39.69 35.62
CA ASN A 190 -4.35 -39.42 35.94
C ASN A 190 -4.88 -38.19 35.19
N PHE A 191 -5.21 -38.36 33.91
CA PHE A 191 -5.67 -37.28 33.04
C PHE A 191 -6.90 -36.52 33.58
N PRO A 192 -7.95 -37.16 34.16
CA PRO A 192 -9.06 -36.43 34.79
C PRO A 192 -8.60 -35.46 35.89
N LEU A 193 -7.63 -35.85 36.73
CA LEU A 193 -7.07 -34.97 37.75
C LEU A 193 -6.27 -33.82 37.12
N ILE A 194 -5.36 -34.13 36.19
CA ILE A 194 -4.54 -33.12 35.47
C ILE A 194 -5.44 -32.09 34.78
N LYS A 195 -6.47 -32.55 34.06
CA LYS A 195 -7.43 -31.68 33.38
C LYS A 195 -8.14 -30.75 34.36
N THR A 196 -8.61 -31.29 35.49
CA THR A 196 -9.34 -30.49 36.49
C THR A 196 -8.41 -29.47 37.16
N SER A 197 -7.18 -29.86 37.48
CA SER A 197 -6.17 -28.99 38.10
C SER A 197 -5.79 -27.82 37.20
N ILE A 198 -5.43 -28.09 35.93
CA ILE A 198 -5.07 -27.06 34.95
C ILE A 198 -6.28 -26.14 34.67
N LEU A 199 -7.49 -26.68 34.60
CA LEU A 199 -8.70 -25.88 34.38
C LEU A 199 -9.00 -24.94 35.56
N ASN A 200 -8.83 -25.42 36.79
CA ASN A 200 -9.02 -24.63 38.01
C ASN A 200 -7.97 -23.52 38.11
N PHE A 201 -6.71 -23.82 37.81
CA PHE A 201 -5.65 -22.82 37.76
C PHE A 201 -5.94 -21.76 36.67
N SER A 202 -6.27 -22.20 35.46
CA SER A 202 -6.60 -21.30 34.35
C SER A 202 -7.81 -20.40 34.67
N SER A 203 -8.81 -20.93 35.38
CA SER A 203 -10.00 -20.17 35.78
C SER A 203 -9.76 -19.25 36.98
N SER A 204 -8.76 -19.51 37.82
CA SER A 204 -8.40 -18.64 38.96
C SER A 204 -7.31 -17.63 38.63
N HIS A 205 -6.71 -17.70 37.44
CA HIS A 205 -5.65 -16.80 37.02
C HIS A 205 -6.18 -15.40 36.70
N ASP A 206 -5.69 -14.37 37.40
CA ASP A 206 -6.19 -12.98 37.34
C ASP A 206 -6.25 -12.36 35.94
N LEU A 207 -5.31 -12.73 35.06
CA LEU A 207 -5.18 -12.20 33.70
C LEU A 207 -5.91 -13.04 32.63
N VAL A 208 -6.58 -14.12 33.03
CA VAL A 208 -7.38 -14.96 32.11
C VAL A 208 -8.84 -14.50 32.16
N LEU A 209 -9.41 -14.26 30.98
CA LEU A 209 -10.80 -13.87 30.84
C LEU A 209 -11.71 -15.06 31.17
N GLN A 210 -12.75 -14.79 31.95
CA GLN A 210 -13.77 -15.78 32.31
C GLN A 210 -14.90 -15.86 31.27
N ASP A 211 -15.00 -14.87 30.39
CA ASP A 211 -15.89 -14.88 29.25
C ASP A 211 -15.12 -14.39 28.01
N PRO A 212 -14.73 -15.28 27.08
CA PRO A 212 -15.05 -16.71 27.05
C PRO A 212 -14.26 -17.54 28.09
N LYS A 213 -14.90 -18.58 28.64
CA LYS A 213 -14.30 -19.45 29.67
C LYS A 213 -13.09 -20.24 29.14
N PRO A 214 -12.10 -20.54 30.00
CA PRO A 214 -11.05 -21.51 29.70
C PRO A 214 -11.63 -22.88 29.34
N GLU A 215 -11.02 -23.55 28.38
CA GLU A 215 -11.44 -24.88 27.94
C GLU A 215 -10.22 -25.78 27.74
N ILE A 216 -10.37 -27.07 28.10
CA ILE A 216 -9.36 -28.09 27.83
C ILE A 216 -9.99 -29.19 26.98
N LEU A 217 -9.45 -29.35 25.78
CA LEU A 217 -9.91 -30.33 24.80
C LEU A 217 -8.82 -31.35 24.50
N VAL A 218 -9.16 -32.64 24.53
CA VAL A 218 -8.30 -33.68 23.95
C VAL A 218 -8.34 -33.51 22.44
N THR A 219 -7.18 -33.29 21.83
CA THR A 219 -7.06 -33.02 20.40
C THR A 219 -6.56 -34.22 19.62
N ASP A 220 -5.78 -35.10 20.24
CA ASP A 220 -5.26 -36.31 19.59
C ASP A 220 -4.94 -37.40 20.62
N LEU A 221 -4.97 -38.65 20.18
CA LEU A 221 -4.66 -39.85 20.96
C LEU A 221 -3.67 -40.71 20.15
N SER A 222 -2.43 -40.81 20.63
CA SER A 222 -1.40 -41.69 20.06
C SER A 222 -1.33 -43.01 20.82
N GLU A 223 -0.43 -43.92 20.46
CA GLU A 223 -0.29 -45.23 21.13
C GLU A 223 0.10 -45.11 22.62
N THR A 224 0.89 -44.09 22.98
CA THR A 224 1.40 -43.90 24.35
C THR A 224 1.07 -42.54 24.96
N THR A 225 0.46 -41.63 24.19
CA THR A 225 0.31 -40.23 24.58
C THR A 225 -1.09 -39.69 24.31
N ILE A 226 -1.63 -38.96 25.28
CA ILE A 226 -2.82 -38.12 25.16
C ILE A 226 -2.35 -36.70 24.86
N VAL A 227 -2.77 -36.15 23.72
CA VAL A 227 -2.50 -34.75 23.35
C VAL A 227 -3.76 -33.93 23.62
N PHE A 228 -3.61 -32.86 24.39
CA PHE A 228 -4.71 -31.97 24.71
C PHE A 228 -4.29 -30.51 24.56
N THR A 229 -5.25 -29.66 24.24
CA THR A 229 -5.04 -28.21 24.08
C THR A 229 -5.78 -27.47 25.17
N VAL A 230 -5.05 -26.63 25.89
CA VAL A 230 -5.59 -25.66 26.86
C VAL A 230 -5.84 -24.36 26.10
N LYS A 231 -7.11 -23.95 26.03
CA LYS A 231 -7.56 -22.74 25.37
C LYS A 231 -7.90 -21.70 26.42
N VAL A 232 -7.19 -20.58 26.40
CA VAL A 232 -7.45 -19.45 27.31
C VAL A 232 -7.52 -18.14 26.54
N TRP A 233 -8.38 -17.22 26.99
CA TRP A 233 -8.50 -15.88 26.42
C TRP A 233 -7.87 -14.87 27.37
N THR A 234 -7.15 -13.90 26.82
CA THR A 234 -6.48 -12.85 27.60
C THR A 234 -6.31 -11.58 26.76
N ASN A 235 -5.99 -10.46 27.40
CA ASN A 235 -5.64 -9.23 26.69
C ASN A 235 -4.32 -9.39 25.96
N ASN A 236 -4.14 -8.64 24.88
CA ASN A 236 -2.94 -8.71 24.06
C ASN A 236 -1.63 -8.43 24.81
N ASN A 237 -1.66 -7.52 25.79
CA ASN A 237 -0.48 -7.16 26.59
C ASN A 237 -0.09 -8.27 27.57
N ASP A 238 -1.08 -8.99 28.08
CA ASP A 238 -0.90 -10.03 29.11
C ASP A 238 -0.61 -11.40 28.49
N TYR A 239 -0.85 -11.54 27.17
CA TYR A 239 -0.70 -12.78 26.42
C TYR A 239 0.61 -13.54 26.72
N PRO A 240 1.81 -12.94 26.63
CA PRO A 240 3.05 -13.68 26.87
C PRO A 240 3.15 -14.22 28.30
N LYS A 241 2.70 -13.42 29.29
CA LYS A 241 2.74 -13.78 30.70
C LYS A 241 1.78 -14.94 30.99
N VAL A 242 0.52 -14.82 30.58
CA VAL A 242 -0.50 -15.86 30.75
C VAL A 242 -0.06 -17.18 30.11
N THR A 243 0.51 -17.13 28.90
CA THR A 243 1.01 -18.35 28.25
C THR A 243 2.14 -19.01 29.03
N SER A 244 3.06 -18.21 29.60
CA SER A 244 4.17 -18.72 30.39
C SER A 244 3.69 -19.35 31.70
N ASP A 245 2.85 -18.63 32.45
CA ASP A 245 2.37 -19.04 33.77
C ASP A 245 1.58 -20.36 33.69
N ILE A 246 0.71 -20.50 32.68
CA ILE A 246 -0.05 -21.74 32.46
C ILE A 246 0.87 -22.90 32.04
N LEU A 247 1.88 -22.66 31.18
CA LEU A 247 2.82 -23.71 30.79
C LEU A 247 3.66 -24.19 31.98
N GLU A 248 4.11 -23.28 32.83
CA GLU A 248 4.89 -23.61 34.03
C GLU A 248 4.06 -24.42 35.03
N PHE A 249 2.82 -23.99 35.30
CA PHE A 249 1.89 -24.75 36.14
C PHE A 249 1.61 -26.14 35.55
N SER A 250 1.29 -26.22 34.26
CA SER A 250 0.97 -27.48 33.59
C SER A 250 2.14 -28.47 33.61
N LYS A 251 3.38 -27.99 33.51
CA LYS A 251 4.57 -28.83 33.62
C LYS A 251 4.63 -29.54 34.97
N ASN A 252 4.36 -28.83 36.06
CA ASN A 252 4.39 -29.40 37.41
C ASN A 252 3.32 -30.47 37.59
N GLU A 253 2.12 -30.24 37.04
CA GLU A 253 1.00 -31.20 37.12
C GLU A 253 1.22 -32.45 36.26
N ILE A 254 1.86 -32.33 35.09
CA ILE A 254 2.14 -33.47 34.20
C ILE A 254 3.32 -34.31 34.72
N SER A 255 4.20 -33.72 35.51
CA SER A 255 5.38 -34.40 36.07
C SER A 255 5.08 -35.21 37.34
N LEU A 256 3.86 -35.10 37.88
CA LEU A 256 3.35 -35.82 39.04
C LEU A 256 2.64 -37.11 38.62
#